data_AF-A0A961TT15-F1
#
_entry.id   AF-A0A961TT15-F1
#
_cell.length_a   1.000
_cell.length_b   1.000
_cell.length_c   1.000
_cell.angle_alpha   90.00
_cell.angle_beta   90.00
_cell.angle_gamma   90.00
#
_symmetry.space_group_name_H-M   'P 1'
#
loop_
_entity.id
_entity.type
_entity.pdbx_description
1 polymer ?
#
loop_
_entity_poly.entity_id
_entity_poly.type
_entity_poly.pdbx_seq_one_letter_code
_entity_poly.pdbx_strand_id
1 'polypeptide(L)'
;RLERLQGRLTQSARLLETLSHRAVLERGYALVVKADGTLVKRASNLSKGEEIAVRFADGEIGAVTTGGEATKPRTKPRPAPQAKPSDVQGDLF
;
A
#
# COMPACT_ATOMS: atom_id res chain seq x y z
N ARG A 1 -18.93 -33.86 -3.10
CA ARG A 1 -18.53 -32.99 -1.94
C ARG A 1 -17.11 -32.47 -2.11
N LEU A 2 -16.16 -33.31 -2.54
CA LEU A 2 -14.78 -32.91 -2.87
C LEU A 2 -14.70 -31.85 -3.98
N GLU A 3 -15.44 -32.00 -5.07
CA GLU A 3 -15.43 -31.02 -6.19
C GLU A 3 -15.84 -29.60 -5.76
N ARG A 4 -16.83 -29.47 -4.86
CA ARG A 4 -17.24 -28.17 -4.31
C ARG A 4 -16.16 -27.54 -3.42
N LEU A 5 -15.40 -28.35 -2.68
CA LEU A 5 -14.30 -27.85 -1.86
C LEU A 5 -13.11 -27.44 -2.74
N GLN A 6 -12.79 -28.21 -3.78
CA GLN A 6 -11.77 -27.86 -4.76
C GLN A 6 -12.12 -26.57 -5.50
N GLY A 7 -13.37 -26.40 -5.95
CA GLY A 7 -13.81 -25.17 -6.59
C GLY A 7 -13.64 -23.92 -5.71
N ARG A 8 -13.97 -24.03 -4.42
CA ARG A 8 -13.77 -22.93 -3.45
C ARG A 8 -12.29 -22.61 -3.23
N LEU A 9 -11.44 -23.64 -3.13
CA LEU A 9 -9.99 -23.47 -2.94
C LEU A 9 -9.36 -22.77 -4.17
N THR A 10 -9.73 -23.20 -5.38
CA THR A 10 -9.28 -22.58 -6.63
C THR A 10 -9.74 -21.12 -6.74
N GLN A 11 -10.98 -20.81 -6.35
CA GLN A 11 -11.48 -19.45 -6.35
C GLN A 11 -10.71 -18.55 -5.37
N SER A 12 -10.46 -19.02 -4.14
CA SER A 12 -9.68 -18.29 -3.14
C SER A 12 -8.22 -18.10 -3.57
N ALA A 13 -7.61 -19.09 -4.21
CA ALA A 13 -6.25 -18.99 -4.75
C ALA A 13 -6.15 -17.92 -5.85
N ARG A 14 -7.11 -17.87 -6.78
CA ARG A 14 -7.18 -16.84 -7.82
C ARG A 14 -7.35 -15.44 -7.26
N LEU A 15 -8.18 -15.27 -6.23
CA LEU A 15 -8.34 -13.98 -5.55
C LEU A 15 -7.06 -13.56 -4.83
N LEU A 16 -6.34 -14.51 -4.21
CA LEU A 16 -5.03 -14.28 -3.62
C LEU A 16 -4.01 -13.86 -4.68
N GLU A 17 -4.00 -14.48 -5.86
CA GLU A 17 -3.15 -14.06 -6.99
C GLU A 17 -3.46 -12.64 -7.45
N THR A 18 -4.73 -12.24 -7.52
CA THR A 18 -5.11 -10.89 -7.98
C THR A 18 -4.83 -9.81 -6.93
N LEU A 19 -4.93 -10.15 -5.64
CA LEU A 19 -4.79 -9.20 -4.53
C LEU A 19 -3.36 -9.17 -3.95
N SER A 20 -2.49 -10.11 -4.32
CA SER A 20 -1.14 -10.20 -3.77
C SER A 20 -0.12 -9.41 -4.59
N HIS A 21 0.65 -8.60 -3.86
CA HIS A 21 1.80 -7.83 -4.37
C HIS A 21 2.92 -8.72 -4.96
N ARG A 22 2.78 -10.05 -4.85
CA ARG A 22 3.71 -11.06 -5.37
C ARG A 22 3.77 -11.07 -6.91
N ALA A 23 2.64 -10.84 -7.59
CA ALA A 23 2.62 -10.71 -9.05
C ALA A 23 3.32 -9.44 -9.57
N VAL A 24 3.43 -8.41 -8.70
CA VAL A 24 4.23 -7.22 -8.99
C VAL A 24 5.71 -7.56 -8.80
N LEU A 25 6.10 -8.19 -7.69
CA LEU A 25 7.49 -8.60 -7.46
C LEU A 25 8.03 -9.56 -8.55
N GLU A 26 7.23 -10.52 -9.03
CA GLU A 26 7.63 -11.46 -10.09
C GLU A 26 7.78 -10.82 -11.49
N ARG A 27 7.24 -9.62 -11.70
CA ARG A 27 7.47 -8.83 -12.93
C ARG A 27 8.76 -7.99 -12.88
N GLY A 28 9.63 -8.24 -11.90
CA GLY A 28 10.91 -7.53 -11.75
C GLY A 28 10.81 -6.25 -10.93
N TYR A 29 9.82 -6.13 -10.04
CA TYR A 29 9.71 -4.99 -9.12
C TYR A 29 10.41 -5.31 -7.79
N ALA A 30 10.88 -4.28 -7.10
CA ALA A 30 11.51 -4.39 -5.79
C ALA A 30 10.79 -3.48 -4.77
N LEU A 31 10.69 -3.95 -3.53
CA LEU A 31 10.18 -3.15 -2.41
C LEU A 31 11.35 -2.49 -1.70
N VAL A 32 11.27 -1.18 -1.51
CA VAL A 32 12.26 -0.42 -0.74
C VAL A 32 11.73 -0.21 0.67
N VAL A 33 12.49 -0.64 1.67
CA VAL A 33 12.16 -0.56 3.08
C VAL A 33 13.25 0.23 3.79
N LYS A 34 12.87 1.12 4.72
CA LYS A 34 13.82 1.84 5.57
C LYS A 34 14.34 0.93 6.69
N ALA A 35 15.40 1.36 7.37
CA ALA A 35 15.91 0.68 8.56
C ALA A 35 14.86 0.47 9.67
N ASP A 36 13.83 1.32 9.74
CA ASP A 36 12.72 1.21 10.70
C ASP A 36 11.61 0.22 10.26
N GLY A 37 11.76 -0.45 9.12
CA GLY A 37 10.76 -1.35 8.55
C GLY A 37 9.67 -0.65 7.73
N THR A 38 9.71 0.67 7.58
CA THR A 38 8.72 1.45 6.82
C THR A 38 8.91 1.25 5.31
N LEU A 39 7.82 0.89 4.61
CA LEU A 39 7.83 0.79 3.16
C LEU A 39 7.89 2.17 2.50
N VAL A 40 8.88 2.37 1.64
CA VAL A 40 9.08 3.59 0.86
C VAL A 40 8.31 3.50 -0.44
N LYS A 41 7.26 4.31 -0.55
CA LYS A 41 6.40 4.38 -1.75
C LYS A 41 6.83 5.46 -2.75
N ARG A 42 7.69 6.40 -2.34
CA ARG A 42 8.20 7.49 -3.18
C ARG A 42 9.66 7.78 -2.87
N ALA A 43 10.47 7.99 -3.89
CA ALA A 43 11.87 8.41 -3.74
C ALA A 43 12.02 9.73 -2.97
N SER A 44 11.03 10.62 -3.06
CA SER A 44 10.97 11.87 -2.30
C SER A 44 10.86 11.69 -0.78
N ASN A 45 10.64 10.47 -0.29
CA ASN A 45 10.62 10.16 1.14
C ASN A 45 11.99 9.68 1.66
N LEU A 46 12.99 9.58 0.79
CA LEU A 46 14.34 9.16 1.12
C LEU A 46 15.26 10.38 1.18
N SER A 47 16.07 10.42 2.23
CA SER A 47 17.18 11.37 2.36
C SER A 47 18.45 10.76 1.81
N LYS A 48 19.42 11.59 1.38
CA LYS A 48 20.77 11.13 1.03
C LYS A 48 21.47 10.50 2.24
N GLY A 49 22.15 9.38 2.04
CA GLY A 49 22.89 8.65 3.08
C GLY A 49 22.01 7.75 3.95
N GLU A 50 20.76 7.52 3.55
CA GLU A 50 19.82 6.68 4.28
C GLU A 50 20.04 5.20 3.93
N GLU A 51 20.13 4.36 4.95
CA GLU A 51 20.18 2.91 4.81
C GLU A 51 18.80 2.35 4.51
N ILE A 52 18.72 1.56 3.45
CA ILE A 52 17.50 0.93 2.98
C ILE A 52 17.76 -0.55 2.70
N ALA A 53 16.71 -1.35 2.85
CA ALA A 53 16.65 -2.71 2.35
C ALA A 53 15.83 -2.75 1.06
N VAL A 54 16.36 -3.41 0.04
CA VAL A 54 15.67 -3.64 -1.22
C VAL A 54 15.30 -5.12 -1.29
N ARG A 55 14.00 -5.40 -1.28
CA ARG A 55 13.44 -6.74 -1.30
C ARG A 55 12.96 -7.12 -2.69
N PHE A 56 13.51 -8.20 -3.20
CA PHE A 56 13.14 -8.86 -4.44
C PHE A 56 12.28 -10.10 -4.16
N ALA A 57 11.86 -10.80 -5.21
CA ALA A 57 11.09 -12.04 -5.07
C ALA A 57 11.93 -13.20 -4.48
N ASP A 58 13.25 -13.15 -4.67
CA ASP A 58 14.23 -14.19 -4.36
C ASP A 58 15.12 -13.85 -3.16
N GLY A 59 15.14 -12.60 -2.71
CA GLY A 59 16.00 -12.19 -1.61
C GLY A 59 15.89 -10.73 -1.21
N GLU A 60 16.79 -10.31 -0.33
CA GLU A 60 16.89 -8.96 0.19
C GLU A 60 18.35 -8.51 0.19
N ILE A 61 18.59 -7.26 -0.21
CA ILE A 61 19.92 -6.64 -0.16
C ILE A 61 19.86 -5.30 0.56
N GLY A 62 20.94 -4.95 1.26
CA GLY A 62 21.13 -3.59 1.80
C GLY A 62 21.61 -2.64 0.71
N ALA A 63 21.16 -1.37 0.77
CA ALA A 63 21.62 -0.29 -0.08
C ALA A 63 21.65 1.04 0.68
N VAL A 64 22.43 2.00 0.19
CA VAL A 64 22.51 3.36 0.73
C VAL A 64 22.10 4.34 -0.36
N THR A 65 21.24 5.30 -0.02
CA THR A 65 20.77 6.31 -0.98
C THR A 65 21.87 7.34 -1.27
N THR A 66 22.24 7.50 -2.54
CA THR A 66 23.27 8.45 -2.97
C THR A 66 22.72 9.84 -3.31
N GLY A 67 21.40 9.96 -3.42
CA GLY A 67 20.66 11.20 -3.66
C GLY A 67 19.23 11.12 -3.13
N GLY A 68 18.57 12.27 -3.00
CA GLY A 68 17.24 12.38 -2.43
C GLY A 68 17.13 13.58 -1.51
N GLU A 69 16.22 14.49 -1.86
CA GLU A 69 15.83 15.60 -0.99
C GLU A 69 14.46 15.23 -0.41
N ALA A 70 14.48 14.72 0.83
CA ALA A 70 13.28 14.21 1.47
C ALA A 70 12.26 15.35 1.66
N THR A 71 11.25 15.39 0.80
CA THR A 71 10.13 16.33 0.94
C THR A 71 9.05 15.63 1.76
N LYS A 72 8.79 16.19 2.94
CA LYS A 72 7.78 15.67 3.88
C LYS A 72 6.46 15.47 3.14
N PRO A 73 5.85 14.28 3.17
CA PRO A 73 4.62 14.03 2.43
C PRO A 73 3.53 14.99 2.93
N ARG A 74 3.05 15.87 2.05
CA ARG A 74 1.83 16.64 2.30
C ARG A 74 0.70 15.65 2.52
N THR A 75 0.27 15.49 3.77
CA THR A 75 -0.97 14.83 4.12
C THR A 75 -2.09 15.58 3.40
N LYS A 76 -2.74 14.95 2.42
CA LYS A 76 -3.97 15.50 1.85
C LYS A 76 -4.97 15.64 3.02
N PRO A 77 -5.52 16.83 3.31
CA PRO A 77 -6.49 16.97 4.38
C PRO A 77 -7.69 16.08 4.07
N ARG A 78 -8.09 15.27 5.06
CA ARG A 78 -9.29 14.44 4.98
C ARG A 78 -10.50 15.38 4.82
N PRO A 79 -11.41 15.16 3.84
CA PRO A 79 -12.61 15.97 3.73
C PRO A 79 -13.41 15.87 5.03
N ALA A 80 -13.79 17.03 5.58
CA ALA A 80 -14.60 17.10 6.79
C ALA A 80 -15.97 16.41 6.55
N PRO A 81 -16.49 15.62 7.51
CA PRO A 81 -17.82 15.05 7.39
C PRO A 81 -18.86 16.17 7.37
N GLN A 82 -19.59 16.31 6.26
CA GLN A 82 -20.74 17.21 6.16
C GLN A 82 -21.82 16.75 7.15
N ALA A 83 -22.22 17.64 8.05
CA ALA A 83 -23.36 17.43 8.93
C ALA A 83 -24.63 17.25 8.08
N LYS A 84 -25.40 16.21 8.39
CA LYS A 84 -26.73 15.97 7.80
C LYS A 84 -27.62 17.18 8.11
N PRO A 85 -28.34 17.76 7.13
CA PRO A 85 -29.33 18.78 7.44
C PRO A 85 -30.44 18.17 8.30
N SER A 86 -30.73 18.84 9.41
CA SER A 86 -31.84 18.56 10.31
C SER A 86 -33.18 18.68 9.58
N ASP A 87 -34.04 17.69 9.74
CA ASP A 87 -35.46 17.75 9.39
C ASP A 87 -36.11 18.92 10.14
N VAL A 88 -36.20 20.08 9.48
CA VAL A 88 -37.15 21.11 9.85
C VAL A 88 -38.44 20.75 9.13
N GLN A 89 -39.18 19.81 9.74
CA GLN A 89 -40.58 19.54 9.44
C GLN A 89 -41.35 20.83 9.79
N GLY A 90 -41.52 21.67 8.77
CA GLY A 90 -42.30 22.89 8.85
C GLY A 90 -43.72 22.58 9.26
N ASP A 91 -44.12 23.20 10.37
CA ASP A 91 -45.50 23.50 10.71
C ASP A 91 -46.21 24.04 9.47
N LEU A 92 -47.26 23.35 9.03
CA LEU A 92 -48.26 23.87 8.11
C LEU A 92 -49.58 23.96 8.90
N PHE A 93 -49.68 25.03 9.69
CA PHE A 93 -50.93 25.72 9.97
C PHE A 93 -50.97 27.00 9.13
#